data_AF-A0A1X7GQA3-F1
#
_entry.id   AF-A0A1X7GQA3-F1
#
_cell.length_a   1.000
_cell.length_b   1.000
_cell.length_c   1.000
_cell.angle_alpha   90.00
_cell.angle_beta   90.00
_cell.angle_gamma   90.00
#
_symmetry.space_group_name_H-M   'P 1'
#
loop_
_entity.id
_entity.type
_entity.pdbx_description
1 polymer ?
#
loop_
_entity_poly.entity_id
_entity_poly.type
_entity_poly.pdbx_seq_one_letter_code
_entity_poly.pdbx_strand_id
1 'polypeptide(L)'
;MNRDWQEDMEYCNRFDDGGQYLVWPEVLKHWLQQAATEKKRADKLDKAVKEAIEICEGMKDSDDPLEILEKVLIQMQLVVSLSRECEA
;
A
#
# COMPACT_ATOMS: atom_id res chain seq x y z
N MET A 1 -6.99 0.82 -19.06
CA MET A 1 -6.11 -0.26 -19.56
C MET A 1 -5.48 -0.93 -18.36
N ASN A 2 -5.68 -2.22 -18.20
CA ASN A 2 -4.97 -3.03 -17.20
C ASN A 2 -3.62 -3.42 -17.83
N ARG A 3 -2.50 -2.92 -17.30
CA ARG A 3 -1.16 -3.30 -17.77
C ARG A 3 -0.65 -4.44 -16.90
N ASP A 4 -0.05 -5.44 -17.53
CA ASP A 4 0.52 -6.59 -16.84
C ASP A 4 2.04 -6.44 -16.72
N TRP A 5 2.56 -6.57 -15.49
CA TRP A 5 3.98 -6.42 -15.19
C TRP A 5 4.83 -7.50 -15.86
N GLN A 6 4.36 -8.75 -15.88
CA GLN A 6 5.10 -9.86 -16.45
C GLN A 6 5.18 -9.69 -17.97
N GLU A 7 4.07 -9.35 -18.62
CA GLU A 7 4.07 -9.07 -20.05
C GLU A 7 5.00 -7.90 -20.40
N ASP A 8 4.90 -6.77 -19.70
CA ASP A 8 5.73 -5.59 -19.97
C ASP A 8 7.22 -5.84 -19.75
N MET A 9 7.59 -6.66 -18.75
CA MET A 9 8.99 -7.04 -18.51
C MET A 9 9.49 -8.05 -19.55
N GLU A 10 8.65 -8.98 -19.99
CA GLU A 10 8.96 -9.87 -21.13
C GLU A 10 9.20 -9.06 -22.40
N TYR A 11 8.40 -8.02 -22.66
CA TYR A 11 8.60 -7.10 -23.78
C TYR A 11 9.90 -6.31 -23.67
N CYS A 12 10.25 -5.84 -22.47
CA CYS A 12 11.52 -5.12 -22.24
C CYS A 12 12.76 -6.01 -22.41
N ASN A 13 12.61 -7.34 -22.29
CA ASN A 13 13.67 -8.32 -22.52
C ASN A 13 13.82 -8.73 -24.00
N ARG A 14 12.97 -8.21 -24.90
CA ARG A 14 13.08 -8.50 -26.34
C ARG A 14 14.16 -7.63 -26.98
N PHE A 15 14.92 -8.24 -27.87
CA PHE A 15 15.87 -7.54 -28.73
C PHE A 15 15.21 -7.17 -30.05
N ASP A 16 15.62 -6.06 -30.64
CA ASP A 16 15.33 -5.78 -32.05
C ASP A 16 16.13 -6.72 -32.96
N ASP A 17 15.85 -6.68 -34.27
CA ASP A 17 16.54 -7.52 -35.27
C ASP A 17 18.07 -7.23 -35.34
N GLY A 18 18.54 -6.17 -34.68
CA GLY A 18 19.95 -5.80 -34.55
C GLY A 18 20.60 -6.24 -33.23
N GLY A 19 19.88 -6.94 -32.35
CA GLY A 19 20.38 -7.40 -31.06
C GLY A 19 20.44 -6.31 -29.97
N GLN A 20 19.76 -5.17 -30.15
CA GLN A 20 19.63 -4.14 -29.12
C GLN A 20 18.34 -4.31 -28.32
N TYR A 21 18.40 -4.05 -27.02
CA TYR A 21 17.20 -4.09 -26.17
C TYR A 21 16.15 -3.09 -26.67
N LEU A 22 14.94 -3.57 -26.93
CA LEU A 22 13.75 -2.74 -27.13
C LEU A 22 13.30 -2.21 -25.76
N VAL A 23 14.05 -1.30 -25.17
CA VAL A 23 13.61 -0.59 -23.96
C VAL A 23 12.61 0.47 -24.40
N TRP A 24 11.35 0.33 -24.02
CA TRP A 24 10.32 1.34 -24.28
C TRP A 24 10.27 2.31 -23.09
N PRO A 25 10.76 3.56 -23.24
CA PRO A 25 10.89 4.49 -22.10
C PRO A 25 9.58 4.76 -21.37
N GLU A 26 8.45 4.74 -22.08
CA GLU A 26 7.12 4.94 -21.48
C GLU A 26 6.67 3.76 -20.60
N VAL A 27 7.10 2.53 -20.91
CA VAL A 27 6.82 1.34 -20.09
C VAL A 27 7.59 1.42 -18.78
N LEU A 28 8.90 1.71 -18.87
CA LEU A 28 9.73 1.91 -17.69
C LEU A 28 9.20 3.06 -16.81
N LYS A 29 8.83 4.18 -17.43
CA LYS A 29 8.24 5.33 -16.73
C LYS A 29 6.94 4.98 -16.03
N HIS A 30 6.06 4.21 -16.66
CA HIS A 30 4.81 3.74 -16.04
C HIS A 30 5.09 2.94 -14.77
N TRP A 31 5.96 1.94 -14.84
CA TRP A 31 6.26 1.09 -13.69
C TRP A 31 7.00 1.81 -12.58
N LEU A 32 7.89 2.76 -12.89
CA LEU A 32 8.51 3.63 -11.89
C LEU A 32 7.47 4.51 -11.17
N GLN A 33 6.49 5.05 -11.89
CA GLN A 33 5.39 5.81 -11.29
C GLN A 33 4.50 4.94 -10.40
N GLN A 34 4.22 3.71 -10.83
CA GLN A 34 3.47 2.74 -10.03
C GLN A 34 4.23 2.37 -8.76
N ALA A 35 5.51 2.01 -8.86
CA ALA A 35 6.36 1.69 -7.72
C ALA A 35 6.46 2.85 -6.72
N ALA A 36 6.58 4.09 -7.19
CA ALA A 36 6.57 5.27 -6.32
C ALA A 36 5.21 5.45 -5.60
N THR A 37 4.10 5.15 -6.28
CA THR A 37 2.76 5.21 -5.69
C THR A 37 2.55 4.14 -4.63
N GLU A 38 2.98 2.91 -4.91
CA GLU A 38 2.91 1.79 -3.97
C GLU A 38 3.81 2.02 -2.75
N LYS A 39 5.03 2.52 -2.95
CA LYS A 39 5.91 2.94 -1.85
C LYS A 39 5.22 3.99 -0.96
N LYS A 40 4.62 5.03 -1.55
CA LYS A 40 3.89 6.05 -0.78
C LYS A 40 2.71 5.47 0.01
N ARG A 41 2.04 4.44 -0.53
CA ARG A 41 0.97 3.73 0.21
C ARG A 41 1.56 2.90 1.36
N ALA A 42 2.66 2.19 1.13
CA ALA A 42 3.36 1.43 2.16
C ALA A 42 3.89 2.33 3.28
N ASP A 43 4.52 3.46 2.96
CA ASP A 43 5.02 4.43 3.94
C ASP A 43 3.88 5.01 4.81
N LYS A 44 2.72 5.27 4.21
CA LYS A 44 1.53 5.72 4.95
C LYS A 44 0.98 4.62 5.86
N LEU A 45 0.95 3.38 5.39
CA LEU A 45 0.50 2.23 6.18
C LEU A 45 1.45 1.99 7.36
N ASP A 46 2.77 2.01 7.13
CA ASP A 46 3.79 1.87 8.17
C ASP A 46 3.62 2.94 9.26
N LYS A 47 3.41 4.20 8.86
CA LYS A 47 3.12 5.28 9.80
C LYS A 47 1.85 5.00 10.62
N ALA A 48 0.75 4.62 9.98
CA ALA A 48 -0.51 4.33 10.68
C ALA A 48 -0.34 3.16 11.68
N VAL A 49 0.39 2.11 11.29
CA VAL A 49 0.67 0.96 12.16
C VAL A 49 1.51 1.38 13.37
N LYS A 50 2.53 2.22 13.17
CA LYS A 50 3.34 2.75 14.29
C LYS A 50 2.50 3.58 15.26
N GLU A 51 1.67 4.48 14.76
CA GLU A 51 0.74 5.27 15.59
C GLU A 51 -0.19 4.34 16.40
N ALA A 52 -0.70 3.27 15.79
CA ALA A 52 -1.53 2.29 16.48
C ALA A 52 -0.78 1.56 17.61
N ILE A 53 0.46 1.14 17.35
CA ILE A 53 1.33 0.48 18.33
C ILE A 53 1.62 1.43 19.48
N GLU A 54 2.01 2.68 19.21
CA GLU A 54 2.28 3.68 20.25
C GLU A 54 1.07 3.91 21.15
N ILE A 55 -0.13 3.97 20.56
CA ILE A 55 -1.35 4.08 21.36
C ILE A 55 -1.55 2.82 22.20
N CYS A 56 -1.35 1.62 21.65
CA CYS A 56 -1.47 0.35 22.38
C CYS A 56 -0.44 0.20 23.50
N GLU A 57 0.79 0.67 23.31
CA GLU A 57 1.82 0.68 24.35
C GLU A 57 1.49 1.67 25.46
N GLY A 58 0.95 2.84 25.12
CA GLY A 58 0.41 3.79 26.09
C GLY A 58 -0.82 3.26 26.87
N MET A 59 -1.53 2.24 26.35
CA MET A 59 -2.65 1.60 27.06
C MET A 59 -2.20 0.76 28.26
N LYS A 60 -0.94 0.29 28.33
CA LYS A 60 -0.47 -0.53 29.48
C LYS A 60 -0.54 0.22 30.81
N ASP A 61 -0.57 1.55 30.76
CA ASP A 61 -0.62 2.44 31.92
C ASP A 61 -2.00 3.13 32.06
N SER A 62 -3.04 2.69 31.34
CA SER A 62 -4.38 3.31 31.32
C SER A 62 -5.43 2.56 32.16
N ASP A 63 -6.24 3.31 32.91
CA ASP A 63 -7.35 2.80 33.72
C ASP A 63 -8.61 2.40 32.92
N ASP A 64 -8.70 2.73 31.61
CA ASP A 64 -9.81 2.32 30.72
C ASP A 64 -9.33 1.95 29.30
N PRO A 65 -8.94 0.69 29.07
CA PRO A 65 -8.44 0.20 27.79
C PRO A 65 -9.48 0.20 26.65
N LEU A 66 -10.78 0.19 26.96
CA LEU A 66 -11.87 0.10 25.99
C LEU A 66 -12.11 1.45 25.28
N GLU A 67 -12.14 2.55 26.03
CA GLU A 67 -12.29 3.90 25.47
C GLU A 67 -11.13 4.26 24.51
N ILE A 68 -9.93 3.75 24.79
CA ILE A 68 -8.74 4.01 23.97
C ILE A 68 -8.73 3.14 22.71
N LEU A 69 -9.11 1.87 22.80
CA LEU A 69 -9.26 1.00 21.61
C LEU A 69 -10.26 1.59 20.61
N GLU A 70 -11.37 2.15 21.10
CA GLU A 70 -12.36 2.82 20.26
C GLU A 70 -11.78 4.07 19.57
N LYS A 71 -10.98 4.88 20.28
CA LYS A 71 -10.25 6.03 19.69
C LYS A 71 -9.24 5.62 18.62
N VAL A 72 -8.50 4.53 18.82
CA VAL A 72 -7.56 3.99 17.82
C VAL A 72 -8.29 3.58 16.55
N LEU A 73 -9.36 2.79 16.70
CA LEU A 73 -10.11 2.30 15.56
C LEU A 73 -10.75 3.47 14.76
N ILE A 74 -11.21 4.53 15.44
CA ILE A 74 -11.75 5.74 14.81
C ILE A 74 -10.64 6.53 14.10
N GLN A 75 -9.49 6.76 14.75
CA GLN A 75 -8.37 7.51 14.16
C GLN A 75 -7.78 6.80 12.94
N MET A 76 -7.70 5.47 12.97
CA MET A 76 -7.24 4.66 11.84
C MET A 76 -8.31 4.47 10.75
N GLN A 77 -9.51 5.02 10.93
CA GLN A 77 -10.67 4.82 10.03
C GLN A 77 -11.06 3.34 9.83
N LEU A 78 -10.64 2.44 10.72
CA LEU A 78 -10.92 1.00 10.64
C LEU A 78 -12.37 0.67 11.03
N VAL A 79 -13.05 1.55 11.80
CA VAL A 79 -14.46 1.36 12.19
C VAL A 79 -15.41 1.36 10.98
N VAL A 80 -15.09 2.09 9.90
CA VAL A 80 -15.97 2.17 8.71
C VAL A 80 -15.87 0.92 7.83
N SER A 81 -14.82 0.10 7.98
CA SER A 81 -14.67 -1.15 7.22
C SER A 81 -15.43 -2.33 7.84
N LEU A 82 -15.70 -2.33 9.16
CA LEU A 82 -16.43 -3.42 9.81
C LEU A 82 -17.96 -3.34 9.59
N SER A 83 -18.51 -2.15 9.38
CA SER A 83 -19.96 -1.99 9.16
C SER A 83 -20.46 -2.42 7.78
N ARG A 84 -19.58 -2.74 6.82
CA ARG A 84 -19.99 -3.23 5.49
C ARG A 84 -19.94 -4.76 5.33
N GLU A 85 -19.42 -5.50 6.29
CA GLU A 85 -19.36 -6.98 6.22
C GLU A 85 -20.51 -7.67 7.00
N CYS A 86 -21.37 -6.93 7.70
CA CYS A 86 -22.53 -7.50 8.40
C CYS A 86 -23.89 -7.28 7.68
N GLU A 87 -23.90 -6.78 6.44
CA GLU A 87 -25.11 -6.65 5.61
C GLU A 87 -25.02 -7.42 4.27
N ALA A 88 -24.50 -8.66 4.30
CA ALA A 88 -24.62 -9.61 3.19
C ALA A 88 -25.14 -10.96 3.67
#